data_AF-A0A966YN23-F1
#
_entry.id   AF-A0A966YN23-F1
#
_cell.length_a   1.000
_cell.length_b   1.000
_cell.length_c   1.000
_cell.angle_alpha   90.00
_cell.angle_beta   90.00
_cell.angle_gamma   90.00
#
_symmetry.space_group_name_H-M   'P 1'
#
loop_
_entity.id
_entity.type
_entity.pdbx_description
1 polymer ?
#
loop_
_entity_poly.entity_id
_entity_poly.type
_entity_poly.pdbx_seq_one_letter_code
_entity_poly.pdbx_strand_id
1 'polypeptide(L)' 'VVLSVESYVGAEGGSQGVKLEQMVRVTSGGVEALSSYPFWDPS' A
#
# COMPACT_ATOMS: atom_id res chain seq x y z
N VAL A 1 13.89 3.41 9.83
CA VAL A 1 13.76 2.14 9.08
C VAL A 1 12.84 2.36 7.90
N VAL A 2 12.97 1.60 6.82
CA VAL A 2 12.01 1.59 5.72
C VAL A 2 11.23 0.29 5.78
N LEU A 3 9.90 0.38 5.70
CA LEU A 3 8.98 -0.76 5.75
C LEU A 3 8.10 -0.74 4.52
N SER A 4 7.71 -1.94 4.05
CA SER A 4 6.59 -2.09 3.14
C SER A 4 5.31 -2.26 3.95
N VAL A 5 4.26 -1.52 3.57
CA VAL A 5 2.91 -1.65 4.12
C VAL A 5 2.00 -2.15 3.00
N GLU A 6 1.44 -3.33 3.21
CA GLU A 6 0.70 -4.07 2.19
C GLU A 6 -0.73 -4.34 2.64
N SER A 7 -1.68 -4.26 1.71
CA SER A 7 -3.07 -4.66 1.90
C SER A 7 -3.55 -5.45 0.69
N TYR A 8 -4.04 -6.66 0.94
CA TYR A 8 -4.74 -7.47 -0.05
C TYR A 8 -6.20 -7.63 0.37
N VAL A 9 -7.12 -7.41 -0.57
CA VAL A 9 -8.56 -7.63 -0.38
C VAL A 9 -9.08 -8.51 -1.50
N GLY A 10 -9.68 -9.64 -1.13
CA GLY A 10 -10.30 -10.61 -2.04
C GLY A 10 -11.34 -11.44 -1.31
N ALA A 11 -12.29 -12.01 -2.06
CA ALA A 11 -13.30 -12.90 -1.51
C ALA A 11 -12.71 -14.28 -1.21
N GLU A 12 -13.22 -14.96 -0.19
CA GLU A 12 -12.87 -16.35 0.08
C GLU A 12 -13.29 -17.23 -1.10
N GLY A 13 -12.35 -18.01 -1.65
CA GLY A 13 -12.55 -18.80 -2.87
C GLY A 13 -12.65 -17.97 -4.17
N GLY A 14 -12.46 -16.65 -4.11
CA GLY A 14 -12.45 -15.77 -5.28
C GLY A 14 -11.20 -15.97 -6.15
N SER A 15 -11.35 -15.78 -7.47
CA SER A 15 -10.25 -15.90 -8.43
C SER A 15 -9.44 -14.61 -8.63
N GLN A 16 -9.86 -13.51 -7.99
CA GLN A 16 -9.27 -12.17 -8.14
C GLN A 16 -9.34 -11.40 -6.81
N GLY A 17 -8.44 -10.43 -6.65
CA GLY A 17 -8.42 -9.48 -5.54
C GLY A 17 -7.53 -8.29 -5.87
N VAL A 18 -7.57 -7.27 -5.03
CA VAL A 18 -6.73 -6.07 -5.17
C VAL A 18 -5.62 -6.12 -4.15
N LYS A 19 -4.38 -5.89 -4.59
CA LYS A 19 -3.24 -5.68 -3.72
C LYS A 19 -2.72 -4.25 -3.89
N LEU A 20 -2.58 -3.55 -2.77
CA LEU A 20 -1.87 -2.29 -2.69
C LEU A 20 -0.65 -2.46 -1.79
N GLU A 21 0.42 -1.76 -2.15
CA GLU A 21 1.68 -1.75 -1.43
C GLU A 21 2.25 -0.32 -1.45
N GLN A 22 2.74 0.14 -0.30
CA GLN A 22 3.40 1.43 -0.17
C GLN A 22 4.63 1.32 0.72
N MET A 23 5.73 1.91 0.26
CA MET A 23 6.95 2.05 1.05
C MET A 23 6.82 3.25 1.99
N VAL A 24 7.18 3.05 3.26
CA VAL A 24 7.18 4.11 4.28
C VAL A 24 8.49 4.17 5.04
N ARG A 25 8.91 5.38 5.40
CA ARG A 25 10.04 5.63 6.31
C ARG A 25 9.50 5.94 7.71
N VAL A 26 9.89 5.13 8.69
CA VAL A 26 9.66 5.44 10.10
C VAL A 26 10.76 6.38 10.59
N THR A 27 10.35 7.52 11.13
CA THR A 27 11.22 8.57 11.70
C THR A 27 10.89 8.74 13.19
N SER A 28 11.66 9.58 13.89
CA SER A 28 11.35 9.92 15.29
C SER A 28 10.05 10.71 15.44
N GLY A 29 9.55 11.32 14.37
CA GLY A 29 8.33 12.14 14.36
C GLY A 29 7.09 11.43 13.79
N GLY A 30 7.21 10.18 13.34
CA GLY A 30 6.11 9.42 12.77
C GLY A 30 6.50 8.63 11.53
N VAL A 31 5.63 8.66 10.51
CA VAL A 31 5.76 7.87 9.29
C VAL A 31 5.65 8.78 8.07
N GLU A 32 6.58 8.62 7.12
CA GLU A 32 6.60 9.35 5.85
C GLU A 32 6.36 8.38 4.69
N ALA A 33 5.41 8.69 3.81
CA ALA A 33 5.17 7.93 2.58
C ALA A 33 6.31 8.18 1.57
N LEU A 34 6.83 7.12 0.97
CA LEU A 34 7.90 7.19 -0.03
C LEU A 34 7.40 6.96 -1.47
N SER A 35 6.19 6.41 -1.65
CA SER A 35 5.54 6.25 -2.95
C SER A 35 4.41 7.25 -3.13
N SER A 36 4.29 7.80 -4.34
CA SER A 36 3.24 8.77 -4.71
C SER A 36 2.45 8.36 -5.96
N TYR A 37 2.61 7.12 -6.43
CA TYR A 37 1.83 6.62 -7.56
C TYR A 37 0.35 6.54 -7.16
N PRO A 38 -0.58 7.03 -7.99
CA PRO A 38 -1.99 7.03 -7.65
C PRO A 38 -2.52 5.59 -7.51
N PHE A 39 -3.39 5.35 -6.53
CA PHE A 39 -3.96 4.01 -6.28
C PHE A 39 -5.01 3.59 -7.31
N TRP A 40 -5.61 4.54 -8.02
CA TRP A 40 -6.55 4.31 -9.13
C TRP A 40 -6.42 5.42 -10.17
N ASP A 41 -6.89 5.12 -11.39
CA ASP A 41 -7.03 6.13 -12.43
C ASP A 41 -8.24 7.03 -12.10
N PRO A 42 -8.08 8.37 -12.05
CA PRO A 42 -9.20 9.28 -11.87
C PRO A 42 -10.08 9.48 -13.13
N SER A 43 -9.81 8.79 -14.26
CA SER A 43 -10.54 8.92 -15.53
C SER A 43 -12.06 8.74 -15.43
#